data_AF-A0A3D0P9A4-F1
#
_entry.id   AF-A0A3D0P9A4-F1
#
_cell.length_a   1.000
_cell.length_b   1.000
_cell.length_c   1.000
_cell.angle_alpha   90.00
_cell.angle_beta   90.00
_cell.angle_gamma   90.00
#
_symmetry.space_group_name_H-M   'P 1'
#
loop_
_entity.id
_entity.type
_entity.pdbx_description
1 polymer ?
#
loop_
_entity_poly.entity_id
_entity_poly.type
_entity_poly.pdbx_seq_one_letter_code
_entity_poly.pdbx_strand_id
1 'polypeptide(L)'
;MAQVPPRHGGNLQQAALRLGCAPEQVLDFSASLVPFAPPAAVRRSLRQALALQVYPDRSYSALRQAIALRHQVPADAVLPGNGAAELFTWAARDAAALGL
;
A
#
# COMPACT_ATOMS: atom_id res chain seq x y z
N MET A 1 26.13 -5.80 -19.88
CA MET A 1 25.04 -4.85 -20.17
C MET A 1 24.73 -4.09 -18.89
N ALA A 2 24.82 -2.76 -18.88
CA ALA A 2 24.47 -1.97 -17.69
C ALA A 2 22.95 -2.10 -17.44
N GLN A 3 22.56 -2.59 -16.26
CA GLN A 3 21.14 -2.74 -15.91
C GLN A 3 20.55 -1.39 -15.53
N VAL A 4 19.34 -1.11 -16.03
CA VAL A 4 18.54 0.05 -15.62
C VAL A 4 18.23 -0.06 -14.12
N PRO A 5 18.46 1.00 -13.32
CA PRO A 5 18.07 1.00 -11.92
C PRO A 5 16.55 0.85 -11.80
N PRO A 6 16.05 0.11 -10.79
CA PRO A 6 14.63 -0.08 -10.62
C PRO A 6 13.94 1.27 -10.31
N ARG A 7 12.72 1.45 -10.80
CA ARG A 7 11.93 2.68 -10.58
C ARG A 7 11.54 2.88 -9.11
N HIS A 8 11.50 1.81 -8.33
CA HIS A 8 11.18 1.79 -6.90
C HIS A 8 12.12 0.84 -6.15
N GLY A 9 12.29 1.07 -4.84
CA GLY A 9 12.97 0.13 -3.96
C GLY A 9 12.10 -1.06 -3.55
N GLY A 10 12.59 -1.88 -2.62
CA GLY A 10 11.89 -3.05 -2.08
C GLY A 10 11.97 -4.31 -2.93
N ASN A 11 12.71 -4.29 -4.05
CA ASN A 11 12.90 -5.47 -4.89
C ASN A 11 14.04 -6.36 -4.34
N LEU A 12 13.76 -7.00 -3.21
CA LEU A 12 14.72 -7.82 -2.47
C LEU A 12 15.28 -8.97 -3.32
N GLN A 13 14.42 -9.63 -4.11
CA GLN A 13 14.81 -10.74 -4.96
C GLN A 13 15.82 -10.29 -6.03
N GLN A 14 15.57 -9.16 -6.69
CA GLN A 14 16.51 -8.63 -7.68
C GLN A 14 17.82 -8.18 -7.04
N ALA A 15 17.77 -7.58 -5.84
CA ALA A 15 18.97 -7.19 -5.11
C ALA A 15 19.83 -8.42 -4.75
N ALA A 16 19.21 -9.47 -4.23
CA ALA A 16 19.86 -10.72 -3.87
C ALA A 16 20.50 -11.42 -5.09
N LEU A 17 19.77 -11.47 -6.22
CA LEU A 17 20.30 -12.01 -7.48
C LEU A 17 21.54 -11.27 -7.97
N ARG A 18 21.58 -9.93 -7.82
CA ARG A 18 22.76 -9.11 -8.19
C ARG A 18 23.94 -9.35 -7.26
N LEU A 19 23.68 -9.61 -5.99
CA LEU A 19 24.69 -9.86 -4.96
C LEU A 19 25.16 -11.32 -4.93
N GLY A 20 24.50 -12.22 -5.67
CA GLY A 20 24.82 -13.65 -5.67
C GLY A 20 24.53 -14.34 -4.34
N CYS A 21 23.54 -13.85 -3.59
CA CYS A 21 23.17 -14.35 -2.26
C CYS A 21 21.67 -14.69 -2.18
N ALA A 22 21.28 -15.31 -1.07
CA ALA A 22 19.87 -15.53 -0.76
C ALA A 22 19.20 -14.22 -0.28
N PRO A 23 17.91 -13.97 -0.59
CA PRO A 23 17.19 -12.76 -0.18
C PRO A 23 17.25 -12.45 1.32
N GLU A 24 17.23 -13.48 2.15
CA GLU A 24 17.27 -13.36 3.61
C GLU A 24 18.61 -12.83 4.14
N GLN A 25 19.65 -12.86 3.30
CA GLN A 25 20.98 -12.31 3.62
C GLN A 25 21.08 -10.82 3.28
N VAL A 26 20.05 -10.24 2.65
CA VAL A 26 20.04 -8.83 2.26
C VAL A 26 19.32 -8.00 3.33
N LEU A 27 20.04 -7.07 3.93
CA LEU A 27 19.45 -6.02 4.76
C LEU A 27 18.96 -4.88 3.88
N ASP A 28 17.64 -4.78 3.71
CA ASP A 28 17.02 -3.87 2.76
C ASP A 28 16.75 -2.47 3.36
N PHE A 29 17.50 -1.47 2.87
CA PHE A 29 17.28 -0.05 3.13
C PHE A 29 16.64 0.69 1.94
N SER A 30 16.25 -0.02 0.88
CA SER A 30 15.70 0.59 -0.33
C SER A 30 14.21 0.91 -0.22
N ALA A 31 13.51 0.31 0.74
CA ALA A 31 12.10 0.59 1.05
C ALA A 31 11.93 1.10 2.48
N SER A 32 11.13 2.17 2.65
CA SER A 32 10.82 2.75 3.96
C SER A 32 9.71 1.96 4.66
N LEU A 33 10.02 0.73 5.06
CA LEU A 33 9.09 -0.14 5.78
C LEU A 33 9.33 -0.10 7.29
N VAL A 34 8.25 -0.29 8.04
CA VAL A 34 8.32 -0.45 9.49
C VAL A 34 8.89 -1.85 9.79
N PRO A 35 9.95 -1.98 10.62
CA PRO A 35 10.62 -3.27 10.86
C PRO A 35 9.83 -4.19 11.81
N PHE A 36 8.73 -3.69 12.40
CA PHE A 36 7.92 -4.43 13.35
C PHE A 36 6.82 -5.23 12.64
N ALA A 37 6.47 -6.38 13.19
CA ALA A 37 5.30 -7.12 12.74
C ALA A 37 4.01 -6.29 12.94
N PRO A 38 2.99 -6.42 12.06
CA PRO A 38 1.71 -5.75 12.26
C PRO A 38 1.09 -6.10 13.62
N PRO A 39 0.36 -5.19 14.28
CA PRO A 39 -0.25 -5.44 15.59
C PRO A 39 -1.10 -6.72 15.63
N ALA A 40 -1.15 -7.39 16.78
CA ALA A 40 -1.84 -8.67 16.92
C ALA A 40 -3.34 -8.61 16.54
N ALA A 41 -3.99 -7.48 16.83
CA ALA A 41 -5.37 -7.21 16.41
C ALA A 41 -5.52 -7.24 14.88
N VAL A 42 -4.63 -6.55 14.15
CA VAL A 42 -4.62 -6.54 12.67
C VAL A 42 -4.42 -7.94 12.13
N ARG A 43 -3.44 -8.70 12.68
CA ARG A 43 -3.19 -10.09 12.26
C ARG A 43 -4.39 -11.03 12.54
N ARG A 44 -5.22 -10.72 13.54
CA ARG A 44 -6.45 -11.49 13.83
C ARG A 44 -7.56 -11.14 12.84
N SER A 45 -7.80 -9.85 12.60
CA SER A 45 -8.79 -9.39 11.63
C SER A 45 -8.49 -9.89 10.21
N LEU A 46 -7.22 -9.86 9.80
CA LEU A 46 -6.81 -10.40 8.48
C LEU A 46 -7.15 -11.88 8.35
N ARG A 47 -6.87 -12.70 9.37
CA ARG A 47 -7.21 -14.14 9.35
C ARG A 47 -8.71 -14.39 9.22
N GLN A 48 -9.54 -13.55 9.83
CA GLN A 48 -11.00 -13.64 9.73
C GLN A 48 -11.51 -13.17 8.36
N ALA A 49 -10.84 -12.19 7.75
CA ALA A 49 -11.20 -11.62 6.45
C ALA A 49 -10.76 -12.45 5.24
N LEU A 50 -10.04 -13.58 5.43
CA LEU A 50 -9.56 -14.45 4.35
C LEU A 50 -10.68 -15.17 3.57
N ALA A 51 -11.95 -15.00 3.97
CA ALA A 51 -13.09 -15.42 3.16
C ALA A 51 -13.28 -14.48 1.95
N LEU A 52 -12.33 -14.52 1.00
CA LEU A 52 -12.34 -13.73 -0.25
C LEU A 52 -13.38 -14.20 -1.28
N GLN A 53 -14.38 -14.95 -0.84
CA GLN A 53 -15.43 -15.52 -1.69
C GLN A 53 -16.51 -14.48 -2.04
N VAL A 54 -16.55 -13.36 -1.30
CA VAL A 54 -17.54 -12.29 -1.48
C VAL A 54 -16.80 -10.99 -1.78
N TYR A 55 -17.30 -10.23 -2.76
CA TYR A 55 -16.78 -8.89 -3.03
C TYR A 55 -16.90 -8.00 -1.79
N PRO A 56 -15.90 -7.13 -1.52
CA PRO A 56 -15.99 -6.16 -0.44
C PRO A 56 -17.14 -5.18 -0.67
N ASP A 57 -17.57 -4.53 0.42
CA ASP A 57 -18.51 -3.40 0.35
C ASP A 57 -17.97 -2.33 -0.60
N ARG A 58 -18.68 -2.13 -1.71
CA ARG A 58 -18.31 -1.17 -2.78
C ARG A 58 -18.33 0.28 -2.31
N SER A 59 -19.09 0.58 -1.26
CA SER A 59 -19.17 1.92 -0.69
C SER A 59 -18.04 2.22 0.30
N TYR A 60 -17.33 1.18 0.77
CA TYR A 60 -16.33 1.25 1.83
C TYR A 60 -16.84 1.95 3.10
N SER A 61 -18.15 1.84 3.41
CA SER A 61 -18.82 2.68 4.41
C SER A 61 -18.13 2.61 5.78
N ALA A 62 -17.84 1.39 6.27
CA ALA A 62 -17.19 1.20 7.56
C ALA A 62 -15.75 1.75 7.59
N LEU A 63 -15.00 1.59 6.49
CA LEU A 63 -13.63 2.08 6.38
C LEU A 63 -13.59 3.61 6.34
N ARG A 64 -14.50 4.23 5.56
CA ARG A 64 -14.64 5.68 5.49
C ARG A 64 -14.94 6.27 6.85
N GLN A 65 -15.92 5.70 7.57
CA GLN A 65 -16.28 6.15 8.93
C GLN A 65 -15.11 6.02 9.92
N ALA A 66 -14.36 4.91 9.89
CA ALA A 66 -13.24 4.70 10.79
C ALA A 66 -12.09 5.71 10.56
N ILE A 67 -11.75 6.00 9.30
CA ILE A 67 -10.75 7.00 8.95
C ILE A 67 -11.26 8.41 9.30
N ALA A 68 -12.50 8.72 8.94
CA ALA A 68 -13.14 10.00 9.23
C ALA A 68 -13.13 10.34 10.72
N LEU A 69 -13.52 9.38 11.57
CA LEU A 69 -13.50 9.52 13.03
C LEU A 69 -12.07 9.77 13.54
N ARG A 70 -11.08 9.03 13.03
CA ARG A 70 -9.68 9.18 13.44
C ARG A 70 -9.12 10.56 13.12
N HIS A 71 -9.47 11.10 11.96
CA HIS A 71 -8.94 12.35 11.45
C HIS A 71 -9.86 13.56 11.71
N GLN A 72 -11.02 13.34 12.34
CA GLN A 72 -12.03 14.37 12.62
C GLN A 72 -12.49 15.12 11.36
N VAL A 73 -12.73 14.37 10.28
CA VAL A 73 -13.24 14.90 9.00
C VAL A 73 -14.58 14.27 8.65
N PRO A 74 -15.38 14.90 7.79
CA PRO A 74 -16.56 14.26 7.20
C PRO A 74 -16.22 12.96 6.46
N ALA A 75 -17.11 11.97 6.52
CA ALA A 75 -16.88 10.66 5.87
C ALA A 75 -16.94 10.73 4.32
N ASP A 76 -17.63 11.73 3.78
CA ASP A 76 -17.66 12.04 2.35
C ASP A 76 -16.29 12.57 1.85
N ALA A 77 -15.49 13.17 2.72
CA ALA A 77 -14.12 13.62 2.44
C ALA A 77 -13.07 12.49 2.42
N VAL A 78 -13.44 11.25 2.76
CA VAL A 78 -12.53 10.10 2.75
C VAL A 78 -12.70 9.28 1.47
N LEU A 79 -11.61 9.12 0.70
CA LEU A 79 -11.53 8.21 -0.44
C LEU A 79 -10.53 7.08 -0.16
N PRO A 80 -11.00 5.88 0.20
CA PRO A 80 -10.14 4.70 0.28
C PRO A 80 -9.62 4.31 -1.11
N GLY A 81 -8.35 3.93 -1.20
CA GLY A 81 -7.72 3.42 -2.41
C GLY A 81 -6.81 2.23 -2.13
N ASN A 82 -6.43 1.53 -3.19
CA ASN A 82 -5.50 0.42 -3.19
C ASN A 82 -4.04 0.91 -3.08
N GLY A 83 -3.77 1.66 -2.01
CA GLY A 83 -2.50 2.34 -1.75
C GLY A 83 -2.47 3.78 -2.29
N ALA A 84 -1.58 4.59 -1.71
CA ALA A 84 -1.48 6.01 -2.05
C ALA A 84 -1.10 6.27 -3.52
N ALA A 85 -0.34 5.36 -4.15
CA ALA A 85 0.04 5.50 -5.55
C ALA A 85 -1.17 5.52 -6.52
N GLU A 86 -2.20 4.71 -6.25
CA GLU A 86 -3.45 4.76 -7.01
C GLU A 86 -4.15 6.11 -6.82
N LEU A 87 -4.26 6.57 -5.57
CA LEU A 87 -4.91 7.84 -5.25
C LEU A 87 -4.20 9.02 -5.92
N PHE A 88 -2.86 9.05 -5.92
CA PHE A 88 -2.10 10.08 -6.63
C PHE A 88 -2.31 10.02 -8.15
N THR A 89 -2.43 8.82 -8.72
CA THR A 89 -2.69 8.65 -10.15
C THR A 89 -4.04 9.28 -10.53
N TRP A 90 -5.09 9.00 -9.75
CA TRP A 90 -6.41 9.58 -10.01
C TRP A 90 -6.46 11.07 -9.75
N ALA A 91 -5.87 11.55 -8.65
CA ALA A 91 -5.81 12.96 -8.34
C ALA A 91 -5.11 13.75 -9.45
N ALA A 92 -3.96 13.26 -9.94
CA ALA A 92 -3.22 13.90 -11.03
C ALA A 92 -3.99 13.87 -12.35
N ARG A 93 -4.63 12.73 -12.68
CA ARG A 93 -5.45 12.61 -13.89
C ARG A 93 -6.59 13.64 -13.88
N ASP A 94 -7.32 13.72 -12.78
CA ASP A 94 -8.50 14.58 -12.68
C ASP A 94 -8.09 16.06 -12.65
N ALA A 95 -6.99 16.39 -11.97
CA ALA A 95 -6.39 17.73 -12.01
C ALA A 95 -6.03 18.14 -13.44
N ALA A 96 -5.33 17.28 -14.19
CA ALA A 96 -4.95 17.55 -15.58
C ALA A 96 -6.18 17.71 -16.50
N ALA A 97 -7.24 16.92 -16.30
CA ALA A 97 -8.49 17.06 -17.05
C ALA A 97 -9.22 18.39 -16.77
N LEU A 98 -8.97 18.99 -15.60
CA LEU A 98 -9.47 20.31 -15.21
C LEU A 98 -8.52 21.46 -15.57
N GLY A 99 -7.37 21.16 -16.20
CA GLY A 99 -6.38 22.16 -16.62
C GLY A 99 -5.48 22.68 -15.49
N LEU A 100 -5.38 21.95 -14.37
CA LEU A 100 -4.40 22.18 -13.31
C LEU A 100 -3.03 21.56 -13.66
#